data_AF-A0A3D5E5D3-F1
#
_entry.id   AF-A0A3D5E5D3-F1
#
_cell.length_a   1.000
_cell.length_b   1.000
_cell.length_c   1.000
_cell.angle_alpha   90.00
_cell.angle_beta   90.00
_cell.angle_gamma   90.00
#
_symmetry.space_group_name_H-M   'P 1'
#
loop_
_entity.id
_entity.type
_entity.pdbx_description
1 polymer ?
#
loop_
_entity_poly.entity_id
_entity_poly.type
_entity_poly.pdbx_seq_one_letter_code
_entity_poly.pdbx_strand_id
1 'polypeptide(L)'
;KISRKTITHIEELIVSKDLGYNVKSSDGAKIFYAPDPLAIAVLLDPNVITKSEQKFVTVETAPGLSRGQSLVDWLGITGKTPNANLITEISTKHFLDLVEKALS
;
A
#
# COMPACT_ATOMS: atom_id res chain seq x y z
N LYS A 1 -27.77 7.66 -17.07
CA LYS A 1 -28.08 8.43 -15.85
C LYS A 1 -28.08 7.45 -14.68
N ILE A 2 -27.09 7.55 -13.79
CA ILE A 2 -26.98 6.65 -12.64
C ILE A 2 -28.11 6.99 -11.66
N SER A 3 -28.80 5.97 -11.14
CA SER A 3 -29.91 6.13 -10.21
C SER A 3 -29.42 6.72 -8.89
N ARG A 4 -30.21 7.61 -8.28
CA ARG A 4 -29.94 8.19 -6.96
C ARG A 4 -29.65 7.12 -5.91
N LYS A 5 -30.33 5.97 -6.02
CA LYS A 5 -30.17 4.82 -5.13
C LYS A 5 -28.80 4.13 -5.26
N THR A 6 -28.22 4.14 -6.45
CA THR A 6 -26.87 3.61 -6.73
C THR A 6 -25.80 4.57 -6.20
N ILE A 7 -26.01 5.88 -6.28
CA ILE A 7 -25.11 6.89 -5.70
C ILE A 7 -25.06 6.75 -4.18
N THR A 8 -26.22 6.61 -3.53
CA THR A 8 -26.28 6.43 -2.07
C THR A 8 -25.58 5.15 -1.61
N HIS A 9 -25.71 4.04 -2.36
CA HIS A 9 -24.97 2.81 -2.04
C HIS A 9 -23.46 2.95 -2.24
N ILE A 10 -23.02 3.72 -3.22
CA ILE A 10 -21.59 4.02 -3.42
C ILE A 10 -21.06 4.90 -2.28
N GLU A 11 -21.82 5.92 -1.86
CA GLU A 11 -21.49 6.78 -0.73
C GLU A 11 -21.40 5.98 0.59
N GLU A 12 -22.37 5.09 0.84
CA GLU A 12 -22.35 4.19 2.00
C GLU A 12 -21.19 3.20 1.94
N LEU A 13 -20.84 2.69 0.74
CA LEU A 13 -19.67 1.82 0.56
C LEU A 13 -18.37 2.57 0.85
N ILE A 14 -18.23 3.82 0.39
CA ILE A 14 -17.08 4.69 0.66
C ILE A 14 -16.98 5.00 2.16
N VAL A 15 -18.10 5.34 2.80
CA VAL A 15 -18.17 5.65 4.25
C VAL A 15 -17.96 4.40 5.13
N SER A 16 -18.40 3.21 4.70
CA SER A 16 -18.12 1.97 5.42
C SER A 16 -16.64 1.57 5.33
N LYS A 17 -15.99 1.90 4.21
CA LYS A 17 -14.55 1.74 4.01
C LYS A 17 -13.74 2.73 4.86
N ASP A 18 -14.29 3.92 5.14
CA ASP A 18 -13.73 4.82 6.16
C ASP A 18 -13.69 4.10 7.52
N LEU A 19 -14.77 3.45 7.98
CA LEU A 19 -14.71 2.72 9.26
C LEU A 19 -13.72 1.54 9.27
N GLY A 20 -13.38 0.96 8.12
CA GLY A 20 -12.46 -0.16 7.99
C GLY A 20 -10.97 0.19 8.02
N TYR A 21 -10.59 1.47 7.88
CA TYR A 21 -9.20 1.92 7.83
C TYR A 21 -8.91 3.20 8.63
N ASN A 22 -9.89 3.72 9.38
CA ASN A 22 -9.71 4.85 10.29
C ASN A 22 -8.90 4.45 11.54
N VAL A 23 -7.57 4.43 11.43
CA VAL A 23 -6.71 4.57 12.61
C VAL A 23 -6.64 6.08 12.91
N LYS A 24 -7.23 6.53 14.03
CA LYS A 24 -7.01 7.89 14.51
C LYS A 24 -5.51 8.03 14.79
N SER A 25 -4.83 8.87 14.00
CA SER A 25 -3.50 9.35 14.38
C SER A 25 -3.60 10.09 15.72
N SER A 26 -2.54 10.09 16.53
CA SER A 26 -2.51 10.73 17.86
C SER A 26 -2.82 12.24 17.84
N ASP A 27 -2.80 12.86 16.66
CA ASP A 27 -3.13 14.26 16.38
C ASP A 27 -4.52 14.49 15.75
N GLY A 28 -5.30 13.42 15.53
CA GLY A 28 -6.62 13.50 14.89
C GLY A 28 -6.63 13.54 13.36
N ALA A 29 -5.47 13.35 12.71
CA ALA A 29 -5.40 13.27 11.25
C ALA A 29 -6.09 11.99 10.71
N LYS A 30 -6.85 12.14 9.62
CA LYS A 30 -7.44 11.01 8.87
C LYS A 30 -6.34 10.32 8.06
N ILE A 31 -6.12 9.03 8.29
CA ILE A 31 -5.15 8.21 7.54
C ILE A 31 -5.91 7.35 6.53
N PHE A 32 -5.44 7.33 5.28
CA PHE A 32 -5.96 6.48 4.21
C PHE A 32 -4.96 5.38 3.89
N TYR A 33 -5.38 4.12 4.08
CA TYR A 33 -4.58 2.94 3.70
C TYR A 33 -5.15 2.33 2.41
N ALA A 34 -4.35 2.34 1.35
CA ALA A 34 -4.72 1.77 0.06
C ALA A 34 -3.56 0.97 -0.54
N PRO A 35 -3.26 -0.22 0.02
CA PRO A 35 -2.12 -1.03 -0.42
C PRO A 35 -2.24 -1.46 -1.90
N ASP A 36 -3.40 -1.96 -2.33
CA ASP A 36 -3.56 -2.42 -3.71
C ASP A 36 -3.54 -1.26 -4.73
N PRO A 37 -4.26 -0.15 -4.50
CA PRO A 37 -4.13 1.02 -5.37
C PRO A 37 -2.71 1.60 -5.39
N LEU A 38 -1.98 1.55 -4.28
CA LEU A 38 -0.57 1.99 -4.23
C LEU A 38 0.32 1.10 -5.11
N ALA A 39 0.12 -0.22 -5.08
CA ALA A 39 0.85 -1.14 -5.95
C ALA A 39 0.57 -0.86 -7.44
N ILE A 40 -0.69 -0.56 -7.80
CA ILE A 40 -1.06 -0.16 -9.16
C ILE A 40 -0.43 1.19 -9.52
N ALA A 41 -0.44 2.18 -8.62
CA ALA A 41 0.15 3.48 -8.85
C ALA A 41 1.66 3.38 -9.10
N VAL A 42 2.37 2.55 -8.33
CA VAL A 42 3.79 2.24 -8.56
C VAL A 42 4.03 1.63 -9.95
N LEU A 43 3.13 0.75 -10.41
CA LEU A 43 3.20 0.16 -11.74
C LEU A 43 2.97 1.19 -12.86
N LEU A 44 2.00 2.08 -12.67
CA LEU A 44 1.62 3.10 -13.66
C LEU A 44 2.67 4.23 -13.76
N ASP A 45 3.19 4.67 -12.62
CA ASP A 45 4.19 5.72 -12.53
C ASP A 45 5.20 5.41 -11.40
N PRO A 46 6.37 4.84 -11.73
CA PRO A 46 7.41 4.55 -10.76
C PRO A 46 7.95 5.79 -10.03
N ASN A 47 7.71 7.01 -10.52
CA ASN A 47 8.11 8.25 -9.84
C ASN A 47 7.33 8.52 -8.53
N VAL A 48 6.33 7.68 -8.22
CA VAL A 48 5.70 7.63 -6.90
C VAL A 48 6.68 7.13 -5.84
N ILE A 49 7.66 6.29 -6.20
CA ILE A 49 8.67 5.77 -5.27
C ILE A 49 9.71 6.87 -4.97
N THR A 50 9.89 7.20 -3.69
CA THR A 50 10.94 8.12 -3.26
C THR A 50 12.14 7.39 -2.68
N LYS A 51 11.96 6.15 -2.19
CA LYS A 51 13.05 5.29 -1.74
C LYS A 51 12.72 3.82 -1.90
N SER A 52 13.68 3.07 -2.42
CA SER A 52 13.62 1.61 -2.49
C SER A 52 15.00 0.97 -2.37
N GLU A 53 15.03 -0.30 -1.97
CA GLU A 53 16.27 -1.06 -1.80
C GLU A 53 16.14 -2.47 -2.43
N GLN A 54 17.16 -2.87 -3.19
CA GLN A 54 17.28 -4.25 -3.68
C GLN A 54 17.77 -5.15 -2.54
N LYS A 55 16.93 -6.08 -2.08
CA LYS A 55 17.25 -7.00 -0.97
C LYS A 55 16.91 -8.43 -1.32
N PHE A 56 17.55 -9.36 -0.62
CA PHE A 56 17.10 -10.76 -0.59
C PHE A 56 15.94 -10.88 0.41
N VAL A 57 14.87 -11.53 -0.03
CA VAL A 57 13.66 -11.79 0.76
C VAL A 57 13.26 -13.26 0.64
N THR A 58 12.83 -13.85 1.74
CA THR A 58 12.21 -15.18 1.78
C THR A 58 10.95 -15.15 2.63
N VAL A 59 10.04 -16.10 2.42
CA VAL A 59 8.83 -16.26 3.24
C VAL A 59 9.02 -17.44 4.19
N GLU A 60 8.74 -17.24 5.47
CA GLU A 60 8.73 -18.32 6.46
C GLU A 60 7.50 -19.23 6.22
N THR A 61 7.74 -20.53 6.05
CA THR A 61 6.69 -21.51 5.73
C THR A 61 6.51 -22.56 6.82
N ALA A 62 7.46 -22.67 7.75
CA ALA A 62 7.41 -23.60 8.87
C ALA A 62 6.26 -23.25 9.84
N PRO A 63 5.67 -24.25 10.51
CA PRO A 63 4.71 -24.00 11.59
C PRO A 63 5.35 -23.19 12.73
N GLY A 64 4.61 -22.23 13.27
CA GLY A 64 5.07 -21.41 14.38
C GLY A 64 4.55 -19.98 14.31
N LEU A 65 5.01 -19.14 15.24
CA LEU A 65 4.58 -17.74 15.35
C LEU A 65 5.02 -16.87 14.17
N SER A 66 6.11 -17.26 13.48
CA SER A 66 6.66 -16.53 12.35
C SER A 66 6.12 -16.99 10.99
N ARG A 67 5.22 -17.99 10.95
CA ARG A 67 4.69 -18.52 9.69
C ARG A 67 4.03 -17.41 8.86
N GLY A 68 4.45 -17.27 7.61
CA GLY A 68 3.97 -16.24 6.67
C GLY A 68 4.72 -14.91 6.72
N GLN A 69 5.72 -14.76 7.60
CA GLN A 69 6.54 -13.54 7.63
C GLN A 69 7.47 -13.47 6.41
N SER A 70 7.58 -12.27 5.83
CA SER A 70 8.62 -11.94 4.85
C SER A 70 9.91 -11.56 5.59
N LEU A 71 10.91 -12.44 5.56
CA LEU A 71 12.22 -12.22 6.14
C LEU A 71 13.11 -11.52 5.12
N VAL A 72 13.64 -10.35 5.51
CA VAL A 72 14.47 -9.50 4.65
C VAL A 72 15.90 -9.47 5.17
N ASP A 73 16.87 -9.72 4.29
CA ASP A 73 18.29 -9.55 4.62
C ASP A 73 18.71 -8.07 4.50
N TRP A 74 18.36 -7.27 5.51
CA TRP A 74 18.65 -5.84 5.53
C TRP A 74 20.15 -5.52 5.49
N LEU A 75 20.96 -6.33 6.17
CA LEU A 75 22.40 -6.12 6.35
C LEU A 75 23.26 -6.82 5.29
N GLY A 76 22.66 -7.63 4.41
CA GLY A 76 23.38 -8.39 3.38
C GLY A 76 24.23 -9.54 3.93
N ILE A 77 23.94 -10.02 5.14
CA ILE A 77 24.77 -10.99 5.86
C ILE A 77 24.57 -12.43 5.38
N THR A 78 23.48 -12.70 4.65
CA THR A 78 23.19 -14.06 4.15
C THR A 78 24.01 -14.42 2.91
N GLY A 79 24.64 -13.42 2.25
CA GLY A 79 25.39 -13.59 1.01
C GLY A 79 24.53 -13.97 -0.21
N LYS A 80 23.20 -13.93 -0.07
CA LYS A 80 22.28 -14.27 -1.16
C LYS A 80 22.05 -13.09 -2.10
N THR A 81 21.85 -13.39 -3.38
CA THR A 81 21.53 -12.38 -4.39
C THR A 81 20.17 -11.74 -4.10
N PRO A 82 20.05 -10.40 -4.14
CA PRO A 82 18.76 -9.72 -4.05
C PRO A 82 17.73 -10.25 -5.05
N ASN A 83 16.49 -10.42 -4.61
CA ASN A 83 15.38 -10.95 -5.42
C ASN A 83 14.12 -10.08 -5.39
N ALA A 84 14.12 -8.99 -4.62
CA ALA A 84 13.00 -8.06 -4.54
C ALA A 84 13.49 -6.62 -4.42
N ASN A 85 12.75 -5.70 -5.06
CA ASN A 85 12.87 -4.27 -4.83
C ASN A 85 11.90 -3.84 -3.72
N LEU A 86 12.41 -3.61 -2.52
CA LEU A 86 11.61 -3.19 -1.37
C LEU A 86 11.40 -1.68 -1.39
N ILE A 87 10.17 -1.25 -1.64
CA ILE A 87 9.77 0.16 -1.56
C ILE A 87 9.53 0.50 -0.09
N THR A 88 10.30 1.45 0.43
CA THR A 88 10.24 1.86 1.85
C THR A 88 9.63 3.25 2.01
N GLU A 89 9.68 4.10 0.98
CA GLU A 89 9.08 5.43 1.00
C GLU A 89 8.46 5.77 -0.37
N ILE A 90 7.34 6.49 -0.33
CA ILE A 90 6.60 6.97 -1.51
C ILE A 90 6.17 8.43 -1.34
N SER A 91 5.95 9.12 -2.46
CA SER A 91 5.35 10.45 -2.50
C SER A 91 3.83 10.34 -2.40
N THR A 92 3.27 10.61 -1.22
CA THR A 92 1.82 10.62 -1.01
C THR A 92 1.11 11.59 -1.95
N LYS A 93 1.75 12.74 -2.24
CA LYS A 93 1.20 13.71 -3.19
C LYS A 93 1.05 13.11 -4.58
N HIS A 94 2.11 12.50 -5.13
CA HIS A 94 2.06 11.92 -6.47
C HIS A 94 1.06 10.77 -6.55
N PHE A 95 0.99 9.94 -5.51
CA PHE A 95 -0.01 8.88 -5.42
C PHE A 95 -1.44 9.45 -5.50
N LEU A 96 -1.75 10.48 -4.72
CA LEU A 96 -3.08 11.10 -4.72
C LEU A 96 -3.39 11.80 -6.06
N ASP A 97 -2.40 12.45 -6.69
CA ASP A 97 -2.58 13.05 -8.02
C ASP A 97 -2.98 11.99 -9.07
N LEU A 98 -2.42 10.77 -8.99
CA LEU A 98 -2.80 9.65 -9.87
C LEU A 98 -4.19 9.11 -9.59
N VAL A 99 -4.56 9.01 -8.31
CA VAL A 99 -5.91 8.58 -7.91
C VAL A 99 -6.95 9.58 -8.39
N GLU A 100 -6.70 10.88 -8.24
CA GLU A 100 -7.60 11.93 -8.71
C GLU A 100 -7.81 11.86 -10.23
N LYS A 101 -6.72 11.73 -11.00
CA LYS A 101 -6.77 11.55 -12.46
C LYS A 101 -7.56 10.31 -12.90
N ALA A 102 -7.54 9.24 -12.10
CA ALA A 102 -8.27 8.01 -12.43
C ALA A 102 -9.78 8.09 -12.14
N LEU A 103 -10.21 9.08 -11.33
CA LEU A 103 -11.61 9.28 -10.93
C LEU A 103 -12.29 10.44 -11.68
N SER A 104 -11.51 11.33 -12.30
CA SER A 104 -11.97 12.43 -13.16
C SER A 104 -12.37 11.95 -14.56
#